data_AF-A0A6F9C0N2-F1
#
_entry.id   AF-A0A6F9C0N2-F1
#
_cell.length_a   1.000
_cell.length_b   1.000
_cell.length_c   1.000
_cell.angle_alpha   90.00
_cell.angle_beta   90.00
_cell.angle_gamma   90.00
#
_symmetry.space_group_name_H-M   'P 1'
#
loop_
_entity.id
_entity.type
_entity.pdbx_description
1 polymer ?
#
loop_
_entity_poly.entity_id
_entity_poly.type
_entity_poly.pdbx_seq_one_letter_code
_entity_poly.pdbx_strand_id
1 'polypeptide(L)' 'MEECSARLGVPVNCILPVKNYHEETDLNDDIDVLLLGALEQIVDFADEFSKDIPLSGAMAVLVPLGH' A
#
# COMPACT_ATOMS: atom_id res chain seq x y z
N MET A 1 0.29 -11.54 -16.23
CA MET A 1 0.90 -10.33 -15.63
C MET A 1 0.89 -9.16 -16.59
N GLU A 2 1.48 -9.27 -17.79
CA GLU A 2 1.53 -8.17 -18.78
C GLU A 2 0.17 -7.56 -19.12
N GLU A 3 -0.86 -8.40 -19.37
CA GLU A 3 -2.22 -7.88 -19.61
C GLU A 3 -2.78 -7.13 -18.40
N CYS A 4 -2.57 -7.64 -17.18
CA CYS A 4 -2.99 -6.97 -15.95
C CYS A 4 -2.28 -5.63 -15.79
N SER A 5 -0.98 -5.58 -16.07
CA SER A 5 -0.18 -4.34 -16.08
C SER A 5 -0.73 -3.33 -17.07
N ALA A 6 -1.01 -3.75 -18.31
CA ALA A 6 -1.61 -2.89 -19.32
C ALA A 6 -3.00 -2.36 -18.91
N ARG A 7 -3.81 -3.18 -18.24
CA ARG A 7 -5.18 -2.82 -17.82
C ARG A 7 -5.22 -1.95 -16.56
N LEU A 8 -4.32 -2.19 -15.62
CA LEU A 8 -4.24 -1.45 -14.34
C LEU A 8 -3.38 -0.18 -14.45
N GLY A 9 -2.53 -0.07 -15.48
CA GLY A 9 -1.63 1.07 -15.65
C GLY A 9 -0.47 1.09 -14.66
N VAL A 10 -0.14 -0.05 -14.05
CA VAL A 10 0.98 -0.20 -13.10
C VAL A 10 2.02 -1.16 -13.66
N PRO A 11 3.32 -1.00 -13.34
CA PRO A 11 4.34 -1.94 -13.80
C PRO A 11 4.14 -3.33 -13.19
N VAL A 12 4.64 -4.36 -13.87
CA VAL A 12 4.44 -5.77 -13.48
C VAL A 12 4.95 -6.11 -12.09
N ASN A 13 6.01 -5.46 -11.61
CA ASN A 13 6.57 -5.65 -10.26
C ASN A 13 5.67 -5.10 -9.14
N CYS A 14 4.70 -4.25 -9.46
CA CYS A 14 3.67 -3.77 -8.53
C CYS A 14 2.42 -4.66 -8.50
N ILE A 15 2.42 -5.77 -9.26
CA ILE A 15 1.31 -6.71 -9.31
C ILE A 15 1.76 -7.98 -8.61
N LEU A 16 1.16 -8.25 -7.45
CA LEU A 16 1.49 -9.43 -6.66
C LEU A 16 0.34 -10.43 -6.73
N PRO A 17 0.60 -11.68 -7.15
CA PRO A 17 -0.42 -12.71 -7.12
C PRO A 17 -0.61 -13.17 -5.66
N VAL A 18 -1.82 -13.04 -5.14
CA VAL A 18 -2.18 -13.47 -3.78
C VAL A 18 -3.22 -14.57 -3.86
N LYS A 19 -3.02 -15.63 -3.08
CA LYS A 19 -3.94 -16.76 -3.00
C LYS A 19 -5.21 -16.39 -2.23
N ASN A 20 -6.33 -17.00 -2.58
CA ASN A 20 -7.55 -16.90 -1.78
C ASN A 20 -7.60 -18.03 -0.74
N TYR A 21 -7.66 -17.66 0.54
CA TYR A 21 -7.63 -18.59 1.68
C TYR A 21 -9.03 -18.93 2.23
N HIS A 22 -10.10 -18.71 1.46
CA HIS A 22 -11.48 -18.84 1.94
C HIS A 22 -11.78 -20.18 2.65
N GLU A 23 -11.12 -21.27 2.25
CA GLU A 23 -11.29 -22.61 2.83
C GLU A 23 -10.01 -23.15 3.48
N GLU A 24 -8.93 -22.36 3.57
CA GLU A 24 -7.63 -22.80 4.08
C GLU A 24 -7.32 -22.12 5.42
N THR A 25 -6.99 -22.92 6.42
CA THR A 25 -6.68 -22.46 7.79
C THR A 25 -5.25 -22.80 8.23
N ASP A 26 -4.60 -23.74 7.54
CA ASP A 26 -3.20 -24.10 7.78
C ASP A 26 -2.26 -23.15 7.02
N LEU A 27 -1.12 -22.86 7.64
CA LEU A 27 -0.07 -22.03 7.03
C LEU A 27 0.80 -22.86 6.07
N ASN A 28 1.25 -22.20 5.02
CA ASN A 28 2.26 -22.70 4.09
C ASN A 28 3.28 -21.60 3.82
N ASP A 29 4.45 -21.70 4.45
CA ASP A 29 5.49 -20.67 4.41
C ASP A 29 5.92 -20.29 2.98
N ASP A 30 5.99 -21.25 2.06
CA ASP A 30 6.41 -21.02 0.67
C ASP A 30 5.40 -20.17 -0.12
N ILE A 31 4.12 -20.23 0.25
CA ILE A 31 3.04 -19.49 -0.40
C ILE A 31 2.74 -18.20 0.37
N ASP A 32 2.68 -18.27 1.69
CA ASP A 32 2.27 -17.18 2.57
C ASP A 32 3.29 -16.03 2.58
N VAL A 33 4.55 -16.31 2.26
CA VAL A 33 5.57 -15.27 2.03
C VAL A 33 5.15 -14.27 0.94
N LEU A 34 4.37 -14.70 -0.06
CA LEU A 34 3.86 -13.80 -1.11
C LEU A 34 2.73 -12.89 -0.59
N LEU A 35 1.90 -13.39 0.32
CA LEU A 35 0.90 -12.58 1.01
C LEU A 35 1.59 -11.54 1.91
N LEU A 36 2.61 -11.94 2.65
CA LEU A 36 3.40 -11.03 3.49
C LEU A 36 4.08 -9.95 2.64
N GLY A 37 4.71 -10.33 1.52
CA GLY A 37 5.30 -9.36 0.59
C GLY A 37 4.27 -8.39 -0.01
N ALA A 38 3.01 -8.82 -0.21
CA ALA A 38 1.94 -7.93 -0.64
C ALA A 38 1.52 -6.94 0.45
N LEU A 39 1.43 -7.39 1.70
CA LEU A 39 1.16 -6.49 2.83
C LEU A 39 2.29 -5.49 3.04
N GLU A 40 3.55 -5.92 2.92
CA GLU A 40 4.73 -5.05 2.98
C GLU A 40 4.65 -3.97 1.89
N GLN A 41 4.40 -4.35 0.63
CA GLN A 41 4.24 -3.38 -0.46
C GLN A 41 3.11 -2.37 -0.20
N ILE A 42 1.97 -2.81 0.34
CA ILE A 42 0.85 -1.91 0.68
C ILE A 42 1.25 -0.89 1.77
N VAL A 43 1.98 -1.35 2.80
CA VAL A 43 2.45 -0.47 3.88
C VAL A 43 3.47 0.52 3.36
N ASP A 44 4.42 0.09 2.53
CA ASP A 44 5.42 0.96 1.91
C ASP A 44 4.75 2.04 1.04
N PHE A 45 3.78 1.66 0.20
CA PHE A 45 3.01 2.62 -0.60
C PHE A 45 2.25 3.63 0.28
N ALA A 46 1.68 3.19 1.41
CA ALA A 46 0.99 4.09 2.33
C ALA A 46 1.94 5.07 3.03
N ASP A 47 3.15 4.63 3.39
CA ASP A 47 4.20 5.46 3.98
C ASP A 47 4.74 6.48 2.96
N GLU A 48 5.01 6.06 1.72
CA GLU A 48 5.39 6.96 0.63
C GLU A 48 4.31 8.03 0.38
N PHE A 49 3.04 7.62 0.28
CA PHE A 49 1.93 8.56 0.12
C PHE A 49 1.82 9.55 1.29
N SER A 50 2.06 9.12 2.54
CA SER A 50 1.98 10.00 3.70
C SER A 50 3.06 11.09 3.69
N LYS A 51 4.20 10.87 3.04
CA LYS A 51 5.27 11.88 2.90
C LYS A 51 4.90 12.98 1.91
N ASP A 52 4.05 12.65 0.94
CA ASP A 52 3.56 13.59 -0.07
C ASP A 52 2.40 14.46 0.41
N ILE A 53 1.79 14.15 1.56
CA ILE A 53 0.83 15.03 2.22
C ILE A 53 1.62 16.12 2.98
N PRO A 54 1.55 17.40 2.59
CA PRO A 54 2.18 18.47 3.34
C PRO A 54 1.39 18.72 4.63
N LEU A 55 1.62 17.91 5.65
CA LEU A 55 1.08 18.11 7.01
C LEU A 55 1.62 19.40 7.66
N SER A 56 2.52 20.12 6.98
CA SER A 56 3.05 21.43 7.41
C SER A 56 2.09 22.62 7.22
N GLY A 57 0.97 22.47 6.49
CA GLY A 57 0.11 23.61 6.12
C GLY A 57 -1.13 23.86 7.00
N ALA A 58 -1.66 22.83 7.67
CA ALA A 58 -3.00 22.90 8.26
C ALA A 58 -3.05 23.40 9.73
N MET A 59 -1.95 23.34 10.47
CA MET A 59 -1.92 23.81 11.87
C MET A 59 -1.63 25.32 12.03
N ALA A 60 -1.29 26.04 10.96
CA ALA A 60 -0.97 27.48 11.03
C ALA A 60 -2.21 28.41 10.96
N VAL A 61 -3.40 27.89 10.62
CA VAL A 61 -4.60 28.72 10.38
C VAL A 61 -5.47 28.94 11.64
N LEU A 62 -5.07 28.42 12.81
CA LEU A 62 -5.88 28.52 14.04
C LEU A 62 -5.29 29.39 15.16
N VAL A 63 -4.28 30.23 14.89
CA VAL A 63 -3.87 31.26 15.85
C VAL A 63 -4.37 32.63 15.37
N PRO A 64 -5.54 33.11 15.81
CA PRO A 64 -5.89 34.51 15.62
C PRO A 64 -4.88 35.38 16.40
N LEU A 65 -4.15 36.19 15.64
CA LEU A 65 -3.24 37.23 16.12
C LEU A 65 -3.99 38.22 17.02
N GLY A 66 -3.46 38.39 18.25
CA GLY A 66 -3.36 39.65 19.00
C GLY A 66 -4.63 40.48 19.25
N HIS A 67 -4.94 40.66 20.53
CA HIS A 67 -5.20 42.00 21.07
C HIS A 67 -3.97 42.40 21.89
#